data_AF-A0A2N2HXH1-F1
#
_entry.id   AF-A0A2N2HXH1-F1
#
_cell.length_a   1.000
_cell.length_b   1.000
_cell.length_c   1.000
_cell.angle_alpha   90.00
_cell.angle_beta   90.00
_cell.angle_gamma   90.00
#
_symmetry.space_group_name_H-M   'P 1'
#
loop_
_entity.id
_entity.type
_entity.pdbx_description
1 polymer ?
#
loop_
_entity_poly.entity_id
_entity_poly.type
_entity_poly.pdbx_seq_one_letter_code
_entity_poly.pdbx_strand_id
1 'polypeptide(L)'
;MRDIKIFVSHRIEFDSRTVDNPLFFPMRCGAVDDKRAGYKMPGDDTGENISDHRVSFGEFTVQYWAWKNINADYYGICHYRRYLSFSPRRYYNIENAELIDPLLNSQAIKRYRLMDSKRMRDLIEANDAIVNNAQDIRFWRSAETVYDLWVSWHNMEKASIDLLLPLIKELRPEYLQSAQEYFSDAYHRGHNCFIFRRELFFQYCEFVFDILFALEKKLDNSGYKETFPRTPGFLAEIMYGIFVHHLHRQEKYRIKELPLVFFEETRKTHNNLSQAVKRYIRLTQNYLRLRSYDILPLESKRRATLRWLYHSIKDPLSALFIVSLVTLFISAGCQTIPQAQKAEEPTPAQVIIKYSEPDGAVGIARYYKKRYNGRKTTSGEIYSSKKLTAAHPTLPMGTLVEVENLSNNKSVIVKINDRCREHEEVFIDLSRQAARQLGMIKQGRANVRITIINETNQSDEETSDTQD
;
A
#
# COMPACT_ATOMS: atom_id res chain seq x y z
N MET A 1 -21.60 -10.10 -22.97
CA MET A 1 -20.80 -9.38 -21.96
C MET A 1 -20.88 -10.20 -20.68
N ARG A 2 -19.76 -10.43 -19.98
CA ARG A 2 -19.78 -11.27 -18.77
C ARG A 2 -20.52 -10.55 -17.65
N ASP A 3 -21.25 -11.30 -16.84
CA ASP A 3 -21.91 -10.77 -15.64
C ASP A 3 -20.90 -10.62 -14.50
N ILE A 4 -20.69 -9.39 -14.04
CA ILE A 4 -19.67 -9.04 -13.05
C ILE A 4 -20.37 -8.37 -11.89
N LYS A 5 -20.23 -8.93 -10.69
CA LYS A 5 -20.84 -8.40 -9.47
C LYS A 5 -19.80 -8.22 -8.37
N ILE A 6 -19.52 -6.97 -8.02
CA ILE A 6 -18.59 -6.61 -6.95
C ILE A 6 -19.39 -6.15 -5.73
N PHE A 7 -19.53 -7.01 -4.73
CA PHE A 7 -20.27 -6.72 -3.52
C PHE A 7 -19.48 -5.78 -2.62
N VAL A 8 -20.11 -4.69 -2.19
CA VAL A 8 -19.52 -3.74 -1.26
C VAL A 8 -20.20 -3.91 0.09
N SER A 9 -19.46 -4.40 1.08
CA SER A 9 -19.98 -4.66 2.42
C SER A 9 -20.12 -3.37 3.23
N HIS A 10 -21.36 -2.94 3.45
CA HIS A 10 -21.75 -1.75 4.20
C HIS A 10 -22.16 -2.07 5.63
N ARG A 11 -21.67 -1.24 6.54
CA ARG A 11 -21.97 -1.29 7.97
C ARG A 11 -23.40 -0.86 8.27
N ILE A 12 -24.04 -1.51 9.25
CA ILE A 12 -25.41 -1.18 9.68
C ILE A 12 -25.43 -0.01 10.69
N GLU A 13 -24.29 0.29 11.30
CA GLU A 13 -24.15 1.31 12.35
C GLU A 13 -24.25 2.75 11.82
N PHE A 14 -24.06 2.96 10.51
CA PHE A 14 -24.20 4.27 9.86
C PHE A 14 -24.46 4.16 8.36
N ASP A 15 -25.02 5.21 7.76
CA ASP A 15 -25.16 5.30 6.30
C ASP A 15 -23.82 5.74 5.68
N SER A 16 -23.25 4.89 4.83
CA SER A 16 -22.03 5.17 4.08
C SER A 16 -22.34 5.43 2.61
N ARG A 17 -21.54 6.32 2.02
CA ARG A 17 -21.55 6.65 0.61
C ARG A 17 -21.30 5.41 -0.23
N THR A 18 -22.08 5.27 -1.29
CA THR A 18 -21.93 4.25 -2.32
C THR A 18 -21.24 4.85 -3.54
N VAL A 19 -20.60 4.00 -4.34
CA VAL A 19 -20.12 4.36 -5.67
C VAL A 19 -21.18 3.92 -6.67
N ASP A 20 -21.70 4.86 -7.47
CA ASP A 20 -22.81 4.63 -8.39
C ASP A 20 -22.36 3.97 -9.71
N ASN A 21 -21.64 2.86 -9.58
CA ASN A 21 -21.17 2.07 -10.71
C ASN A 21 -22.01 0.79 -10.82
N PRO A 22 -22.52 0.42 -12.01
CA PRO A 22 -23.33 -0.78 -12.18
C PRO A 22 -22.61 -2.10 -11.85
N LEU A 23 -21.29 -2.09 -11.73
CA LEU A 23 -20.51 -3.25 -11.28
C LEU A 23 -20.49 -3.41 -9.76
N PHE A 24 -20.74 -2.34 -8.99
CA PHE A 24 -20.76 -2.38 -7.54
C PHE A 24 -22.17 -2.65 -7.02
N PHE A 25 -22.28 -3.66 -6.16
CA PHE A 25 -23.51 -4.09 -5.51
C PHE A 25 -23.40 -3.79 -4.01
N PRO A 26 -23.86 -2.61 -3.55
CA PRO A 26 -23.79 -2.27 -2.14
C PRO A 26 -24.75 -3.15 -1.34
N MET A 27 -24.24 -3.78 -0.28
CA MET A 27 -25.00 -4.67 0.59
C MET A 27 -24.80 -4.32 2.05
N ARG A 28 -25.87 -4.32 2.84
CA ARG A 28 -25.77 -4.27 4.30
C ARG A 28 -25.23 -5.60 4.81
N CYS A 29 -24.23 -5.51 5.67
CA CYS A 29 -23.57 -6.64 6.29
C CYS A 29 -24.08 -6.82 7.72
N GLY A 30 -24.60 -8.02 8.01
CA GLY A 30 -25.38 -8.32 9.21
C GLY A 30 -26.71 -7.58 9.23
N ALA A 31 -27.41 -7.58 8.09
CA ALA A 31 -28.67 -6.86 7.93
C ALA A 31 -29.78 -7.33 8.88
N VAL A 32 -29.69 -8.57 9.40
CA VAL A 32 -30.60 -9.12 10.42
C VAL A 32 -30.70 -8.25 11.68
N ASP A 33 -29.62 -7.53 12.02
CA ASP A 33 -29.55 -6.64 13.19
C ASP A 33 -29.87 -5.17 12.86
N ASP A 34 -30.20 -4.86 11.60
CA ASP A 34 -30.41 -3.48 11.15
C ASP A 34 -31.81 -2.98 11.47
N LYS A 35 -31.92 -2.16 12.53
CA LYS A 35 -33.18 -1.57 13.00
C LYS A 35 -33.61 -0.31 12.24
N ARG A 36 -32.87 0.13 11.22
CA ARG A 36 -33.19 1.38 10.48
C ARG A 36 -34.40 1.17 9.57
N ALA A 37 -35.52 1.81 9.89
CA ALA A 37 -36.72 1.76 9.07
C ALA A 37 -36.53 2.45 7.70
N GLY A 38 -37.07 1.84 6.63
CA GLY A 38 -37.11 2.44 5.29
C GLY A 38 -35.77 2.51 4.55
N TYR A 39 -34.71 1.87 5.05
CA TYR A 39 -33.41 1.84 4.38
C TYR A 39 -33.42 0.86 3.21
N LYS A 40 -33.08 1.34 2.00
CA LYS A 40 -33.33 0.62 0.72
C LYS A 40 -32.18 -0.29 0.25
N MET A 41 -31.01 -0.24 0.88
CA MET A 41 -29.89 -1.08 0.47
C MET A 41 -30.20 -2.54 0.79
N PRO A 42 -30.02 -3.48 -0.14
CA PRO A 42 -30.25 -4.90 0.12
C PRO A 42 -29.36 -5.39 1.27
N GLY A 43 -29.83 -6.41 1.99
CA GLY A 43 -29.11 -7.04 3.09
C GLY A 43 -28.63 -8.44 2.75
N ASP A 44 -27.66 -8.92 3.51
CA ASP A 44 -27.17 -10.29 3.49
C ASP A 44 -28.03 -11.26 4.33
N ASP A 45 -29.25 -10.85 4.70
CA ASP A 45 -30.21 -11.56 5.57
C ASP A 45 -31.35 -12.26 4.79
N THR A 46 -31.16 -12.49 3.50
CA THR A 46 -32.15 -13.12 2.62
C THR A 46 -31.62 -14.41 2.02
N GLY A 47 -32.51 -15.34 1.64
CA GLY A 47 -32.09 -16.64 1.09
C GLY A 47 -31.22 -17.43 2.07
N GLU A 48 -30.28 -18.22 1.56
CA GLU A 48 -29.31 -18.94 2.40
C GLU A 48 -28.23 -17.96 2.90
N ASN A 49 -28.12 -17.79 4.21
CA ASN A 49 -27.28 -16.75 4.78
C ASN A 49 -26.76 -17.08 6.19
N ILE A 50 -25.80 -16.26 6.63
CA ILE A 50 -25.19 -16.25 7.96
C ILE A 50 -25.10 -14.81 8.50
N SER A 51 -26.13 -13.99 8.23
CA SER A 51 -26.14 -12.57 8.58
C SER A 51 -25.96 -12.35 10.09
N ASP A 52 -26.46 -13.26 10.92
CA ASP A 52 -26.35 -13.28 12.38
C ASP A 52 -24.90 -13.53 12.87
N HIS A 53 -24.03 -14.09 12.03
CA HIS A 53 -22.61 -14.28 12.34
C HIS A 53 -21.78 -13.01 12.11
N ARG A 54 -22.38 -11.83 11.82
CA ARG A 54 -21.66 -10.58 11.56
C ARG A 54 -20.63 -10.23 12.63
N VAL A 55 -20.94 -10.44 13.90
CA VAL A 55 -20.02 -10.12 15.00
C VAL A 55 -18.71 -10.90 14.88
N SER A 56 -18.81 -12.17 14.49
CA SER A 56 -17.70 -13.11 14.33
C SER A 56 -17.02 -12.97 12.96
N PHE A 57 -17.82 -13.08 11.89
CA PHE A 57 -17.36 -13.23 10.49
C PHE A 57 -17.38 -11.91 9.72
N GLY A 58 -18.03 -10.86 10.23
CA GLY A 58 -18.00 -9.50 9.69
C GLY A 58 -18.32 -9.49 8.20
N GLU A 59 -17.47 -8.88 7.39
CA GLU A 59 -17.73 -8.71 5.96
C GLU A 59 -17.83 -10.03 5.16
N PHE A 60 -17.42 -11.16 5.75
CA PHE A 60 -17.58 -12.49 5.15
C PHE A 60 -19.03 -12.97 5.12
N THR A 61 -19.95 -12.39 5.90
CA THR A 61 -21.39 -12.73 5.82
C THR A 61 -21.97 -12.34 4.45
N VAL A 62 -21.55 -11.19 3.91
CA VAL A 62 -21.90 -10.76 2.54
C VAL A 62 -21.27 -11.67 1.50
N GLN A 63 -20.03 -12.11 1.72
CA GLN A 63 -19.36 -13.05 0.81
C GLN A 63 -20.09 -14.40 0.77
N TYR A 64 -20.50 -14.93 1.92
CA TYR A 64 -21.29 -16.16 2.02
C TYR A 64 -22.62 -16.01 1.29
N TRP A 65 -23.33 -14.91 1.55
CA TRP A 65 -24.59 -14.61 0.87
C TRP A 65 -24.42 -14.56 -0.65
N ALA A 66 -23.37 -13.90 -1.15
CA ALA A 66 -23.09 -13.85 -2.58
C ALA A 66 -22.79 -15.24 -3.16
N TRP A 67 -22.08 -16.09 -2.42
CA TRP A 67 -21.79 -17.48 -2.82
C TRP A 67 -23.06 -18.31 -2.97
N LYS A 68 -24.02 -18.17 -2.06
CA LYS A 68 -25.23 -19.01 -2.04
C LYS A 68 -26.37 -18.50 -2.92
N ASN A 69 -26.47 -17.18 -3.11
CA ASN A 69 -27.69 -16.59 -3.68
C ASN A 69 -27.49 -15.97 -5.06
N ILE A 70 -26.25 -15.85 -5.56
CA ILE A 70 -25.98 -15.12 -6.79
C ILE A 70 -25.38 -16.04 -7.85
N ASN A 71 -25.86 -15.87 -9.08
CA ASN A 71 -25.28 -16.42 -10.29
C ASN A 71 -24.63 -15.29 -11.12
N ALA A 72 -23.29 -15.28 -11.22
CA ALA A 72 -22.51 -14.35 -12.05
C ALA A 72 -21.29 -15.06 -12.66
N ASP A 73 -20.63 -14.44 -13.65
CA ASP A 73 -19.37 -14.91 -14.22
C ASP A 73 -18.16 -14.50 -13.34
N TYR A 74 -18.24 -13.31 -12.73
CA TYR A 74 -17.22 -12.79 -11.82
C TYR A 74 -17.85 -12.25 -10.52
N TYR A 75 -17.17 -12.54 -9.41
CA TYR A 75 -17.55 -12.13 -8.08
C TYR A 75 -16.43 -11.29 -7.47
N GLY A 76 -16.76 -10.12 -6.96
CA GLY A 76 -15.83 -9.29 -6.22
C GLY A 76 -16.32 -8.97 -4.83
N ILE A 77 -15.39 -8.77 -3.91
CA ILE A 77 -15.66 -8.27 -2.55
C ILE A 77 -14.86 -6.99 -2.36
N CYS A 78 -15.52 -5.98 -1.82
CA CYS A 78 -14.94 -4.73 -1.33
C CYS A 78 -15.60 -4.36 0.00
N HIS A 79 -14.96 -3.48 0.76
CA HIS A 79 -15.54 -2.93 1.99
C HIS A 79 -16.09 -1.53 1.72
N TYR A 80 -17.03 -1.07 2.54
CA TYR A 80 -17.58 0.30 2.46
C TYR A 80 -16.50 1.41 2.43
N ARG A 81 -15.30 1.11 2.94
CA ARG A 81 -14.15 2.02 3.00
C ARG A 81 -12.91 1.52 2.29
N ARG A 82 -12.97 0.42 1.54
CA ARG A 82 -11.80 -0.13 0.82
C ARG A 82 -12.17 -0.59 -0.57
N TYR A 83 -11.44 -0.09 -1.57
CA TYR A 83 -11.71 -0.35 -2.98
C TYR A 83 -10.39 -0.59 -3.72
N LEU A 84 -10.41 -1.49 -4.71
CA LEU A 84 -9.30 -1.64 -5.65
C LEU A 84 -9.25 -0.42 -6.59
N SER A 85 -8.08 0.19 -6.73
CA SER A 85 -7.87 1.31 -7.65
C SER A 85 -7.67 0.80 -9.07
N PHE A 86 -8.59 1.18 -9.97
CA PHE A 86 -8.47 0.89 -11.40
C PHE A 86 -7.65 1.94 -12.15
N SER A 87 -7.23 3.02 -11.47
CA SER A 87 -6.38 4.05 -12.08
C SER A 87 -5.03 3.49 -12.54
N PRO A 88 -4.55 3.84 -13.74
CA PRO A 88 -3.20 3.46 -14.18
C PRO A 88 -2.10 4.29 -13.48
N ARG A 89 -2.47 5.29 -12.67
CA ARG A 89 -1.51 6.13 -11.97
C ARG A 89 -0.78 5.32 -10.91
N ARG A 90 0.53 5.55 -10.80
CA ARG A 90 1.31 5.12 -9.64
C ARG A 90 1.03 6.09 -8.50
N TYR A 91 0.90 5.56 -7.29
CA TYR A 91 0.65 6.33 -6.09
C TYR A 91 1.79 6.07 -5.10
N TYR A 92 2.27 7.13 -4.46
CA TYR A 92 3.43 7.10 -3.57
C TYR A 92 3.04 7.19 -2.08
N ASN A 93 1.75 7.36 -1.79
CA ASN A 93 1.21 7.52 -0.44
C ASN A 93 0.65 6.18 0.08
N ILE A 94 1.52 5.18 0.22
CA ILE A 94 1.14 3.87 0.76
C ILE A 94 1.45 3.86 2.25
N GLU A 95 0.43 3.70 3.08
CA GLU A 95 0.59 3.39 4.50
C GLU A 95 -0.11 2.07 4.77
N ASN A 96 0.54 1.16 5.49
CA ASN A 96 -0.09 -0.07 5.98
C ASN A 96 -0.67 -0.95 4.86
N ALA A 97 -0.03 -1.03 3.69
CA ALA A 97 -0.54 -1.69 2.49
C ALA A 97 -1.62 -0.96 1.69
N GLU A 98 -2.00 0.25 2.08
CA GLU A 98 -3.17 0.92 1.52
C GLU A 98 -2.83 2.35 1.07
N LEU A 99 -3.46 2.78 -0.01
CA LEU A 99 -3.52 4.18 -0.39
C LEU A 99 -4.53 4.87 0.51
N ILE A 100 -4.05 5.72 1.41
CA ILE A 100 -4.92 6.45 2.33
C ILE A 100 -5.51 7.65 1.60
N ASP A 101 -6.84 7.69 1.49
CA ASP A 101 -7.58 8.86 1.05
C ASP A 101 -8.53 9.32 2.16
N PRO A 102 -8.54 10.63 2.49
CA PRO A 102 -9.33 11.12 3.61
C PRO A 102 -10.84 11.00 3.39
N LEU A 103 -11.35 10.96 2.15
CA LEU A 103 -12.78 11.07 1.92
C LEU A 103 -13.22 10.38 0.62
N LEU A 104 -14.20 9.49 0.74
CA LEU A 104 -14.91 8.96 -0.43
C LEU A 104 -15.84 10.03 -1.02
N ASN A 105 -15.35 10.78 -2.02
CA ASN A 105 -16.12 11.81 -2.73
C ASN A 105 -15.97 11.67 -4.27
N SER A 106 -16.64 12.54 -5.03
CA SER A 106 -16.60 12.51 -6.50
C SER A 106 -15.20 12.65 -7.09
N GLN A 107 -14.31 13.43 -6.46
CA GLN A 107 -12.92 13.58 -6.92
C GLN A 107 -12.11 12.32 -6.66
N ALA A 108 -12.26 11.69 -5.50
CA ALA A 108 -11.60 10.43 -5.17
C ALA A 108 -12.10 9.30 -6.08
N ILE A 109 -13.41 9.19 -6.27
CA ILE A 109 -14.05 8.25 -7.20
C ILE A 109 -13.46 8.38 -8.61
N LYS A 110 -13.31 9.62 -9.12
CA LYS A 110 -12.67 9.89 -10.41
C LYS A 110 -11.18 9.54 -10.40
N ARG A 111 -10.45 9.90 -9.33
CA ARG A 111 -9.01 9.67 -9.18
C ARG A 111 -8.65 8.19 -9.27
N TYR A 112 -9.45 7.33 -8.64
CA TYR A 112 -9.21 5.88 -8.59
C TYR A 112 -9.98 5.10 -9.68
N ARG A 113 -10.66 5.80 -10.60
CA ARG A 113 -11.42 5.24 -11.72
C ARG A 113 -12.53 4.28 -11.29
N LEU A 114 -13.18 4.55 -10.16
CA LEU A 114 -14.23 3.68 -9.61
C LEU A 114 -15.57 3.77 -10.36
N MET A 115 -15.74 4.74 -11.26
CA MET A 115 -16.93 4.88 -12.15
C MET A 115 -16.65 4.47 -13.60
N ASP A 116 -15.40 4.09 -13.91
CA ASP A 116 -14.98 3.77 -15.27
C ASP A 116 -15.33 2.31 -15.62
N SER A 117 -16.63 2.07 -15.79
CA SER A 117 -17.19 0.71 -15.96
C SER A 117 -16.57 -0.04 -17.13
N LYS A 118 -16.26 0.65 -18.23
CA LYS A 118 -15.61 0.05 -19.40
C LYS A 118 -14.22 -0.46 -19.04
N ARG A 119 -13.39 0.39 -18.44
CA ARG A 119 -12.03 0.00 -18.03
C ARG A 119 -12.03 -1.11 -16.99
N MET A 120 -12.95 -1.05 -16.02
CA MET A 120 -13.11 -2.11 -15.03
C MET A 120 -13.44 -3.44 -15.70
N ARG A 121 -14.43 -3.48 -16.61
CA ARG A 121 -14.76 -4.68 -17.39
C ARG A 121 -13.58 -5.20 -18.20
N ASP A 122 -12.96 -4.33 -19.00
CA ASP A 122 -11.82 -4.70 -19.85
C ASP A 122 -10.70 -5.35 -19.02
N LEU A 123 -10.43 -4.83 -17.82
CA LEU A 123 -9.41 -5.39 -16.92
C LEU A 123 -9.86 -6.69 -16.25
N ILE A 124 -11.12 -6.78 -15.79
CA ILE A 124 -11.66 -7.96 -15.12
C ILE A 124 -11.75 -9.13 -16.09
N GLU A 125 -12.33 -8.94 -17.28
CA GLU A 125 -12.50 -10.00 -18.28
C GLU A 125 -11.16 -10.48 -18.87
N ALA A 126 -10.11 -9.65 -18.82
CA ALA A 126 -8.76 -10.03 -19.24
C ALA A 126 -8.00 -10.91 -18.21
N ASN A 127 -8.51 -11.04 -16.99
CA ASN A 127 -7.83 -11.74 -15.89
C ASN A 127 -8.73 -12.81 -15.25
N ASP A 128 -8.11 -13.81 -14.63
CA ASP A 128 -8.81 -14.82 -13.84
C ASP A 128 -9.09 -14.32 -12.42
N ALA A 129 -8.18 -13.49 -11.91
CA ALA A 129 -8.26 -12.86 -10.59
C ALA A 129 -7.71 -11.43 -10.62
N ILE A 130 -8.37 -10.53 -9.91
CA ILE A 130 -7.85 -9.22 -9.51
C ILE A 130 -7.77 -9.19 -7.99
N VAL A 131 -6.61 -8.84 -7.44
CA VAL A 131 -6.35 -8.83 -5.99
C VAL A 131 -5.65 -7.53 -5.60
N ASN A 132 -5.63 -7.21 -4.30
CA ASN A 132 -4.78 -6.14 -3.79
C ASN A 132 -3.29 -6.50 -3.81
N ASN A 133 -2.41 -5.50 -3.84
CA ASN A 133 -0.96 -5.70 -3.79
C ASN A 133 -0.47 -6.36 -2.50
N ALA A 134 0.56 -7.22 -2.60
CA ALA A 134 1.26 -7.77 -1.43
C ALA A 134 2.21 -6.72 -0.86
N GLN A 135 2.48 -6.80 0.43
CA GLN A 135 3.40 -5.88 1.08
C GLN A 135 4.48 -6.60 1.85
N ASP A 136 5.69 -6.07 1.74
CA ASP A 136 6.81 -6.47 2.54
C ASP A 136 6.67 -5.94 3.98
N ILE A 137 6.36 -6.84 4.91
CA ILE A 137 6.05 -6.52 6.31
C ILE A 137 7.29 -6.15 7.13
N ARG A 138 8.49 -6.44 6.63
CA ARG A 138 9.77 -6.20 7.33
C ARG A 138 10.02 -4.72 7.56
N PHE A 139 9.40 -3.87 6.75
CA PHE A 139 9.50 -2.40 6.87
C PHE A 139 8.37 -1.78 7.70
N TRP A 140 7.28 -2.51 7.93
CA TRP A 140 6.05 -1.94 8.47
C TRP A 140 5.90 -2.18 9.98
N ARG A 141 6.32 -3.36 10.47
CA ARG A 141 6.15 -3.75 11.88
C ARG A 141 7.32 -4.49 12.51
N SER A 142 8.47 -4.50 11.85
CA SER A 142 9.64 -5.28 12.30
C SER A 142 9.34 -6.77 12.48
N ALA A 143 8.34 -7.29 11.75
CA ALA A 143 8.05 -8.72 11.67
C ALA A 143 8.90 -9.34 10.57
N GLU A 144 9.42 -10.55 10.80
CA GLU A 144 10.21 -11.27 9.79
C GLU A 144 9.30 -12.11 8.87
N THR A 145 8.25 -12.69 9.45
CA THR A 145 7.29 -13.55 8.75
C THR A 145 5.85 -13.09 8.93
N VAL A 146 4.95 -13.51 8.02
CA VAL A 146 3.50 -13.26 8.14
C VAL A 146 2.99 -13.82 9.46
N TYR A 147 3.47 -14.99 9.89
CA TYR A 147 3.10 -15.56 11.19
C TYR A 147 3.46 -14.61 12.34
N ASP A 148 4.69 -14.08 12.38
CA ASP A 148 5.11 -13.14 13.42
C ASP A 148 4.28 -11.86 13.41
N LEU A 149 3.92 -11.38 12.22
CA LEU A 149 3.02 -10.23 12.07
C LEU A 149 1.68 -10.49 12.77
N TRP A 150 1.04 -11.64 12.52
CA TRP A 150 -0.26 -11.95 13.09
C TRP A 150 -0.18 -12.24 14.59
N VAL A 151 0.86 -12.92 15.06
CA VAL A 151 1.09 -13.14 16.50
C VAL A 151 1.34 -11.82 17.24
N SER A 152 2.01 -10.86 16.61
CA SER A 152 2.20 -9.52 17.18
C SER A 152 0.91 -8.72 17.33
N TRP A 153 -0.18 -9.15 16.69
CA TRP A 153 -1.44 -8.42 16.70
C TRP A 153 -2.30 -8.81 17.91
N HIS A 154 -2.36 -7.94 18.91
CA HIS A 154 -3.05 -8.17 20.19
C HIS A 154 -4.59 -8.19 20.15
N ASN A 155 -5.19 -8.36 18.97
CA ASN A 155 -6.65 -8.45 18.80
C ASN A 155 -7.16 -9.90 18.71
N MET A 156 -6.26 -10.87 18.89
CA MET A 156 -6.54 -12.30 18.81
C MET A 156 -5.44 -13.04 19.59
N GLU A 157 -5.80 -14.20 20.13
CA GLU A 157 -4.83 -15.06 20.81
C GLU A 157 -3.99 -15.86 19.83
N LYS A 158 -2.69 -16.03 20.12
CA LYS A 158 -1.79 -16.89 19.34
C LYS A 158 -2.36 -18.30 19.12
N ALA A 159 -2.97 -18.87 20.16
CA ALA A 159 -3.59 -20.19 20.09
C ALA A 159 -4.66 -20.30 18.99
N SER A 160 -5.36 -19.20 18.68
CA SER A 160 -6.35 -19.16 17.60
C SER A 160 -5.69 -19.23 16.22
N ILE A 161 -4.52 -18.60 16.05
CA ILE A 161 -3.73 -18.68 14.81
C ILE A 161 -3.19 -20.09 14.62
N ASP A 162 -2.71 -20.72 15.68
CA ASP A 162 -2.11 -22.06 15.66
C ASP A 162 -3.11 -23.15 15.24
N LEU A 163 -4.42 -22.89 15.30
CA LEU A 163 -5.47 -23.79 14.82
C LEU A 163 -5.58 -23.87 13.29
N LEU A 164 -5.09 -22.86 12.55
CA LEU A 164 -5.27 -22.81 11.09
C LEU A 164 -4.59 -23.96 10.37
N LEU A 165 -3.30 -24.22 10.62
CA LEU A 165 -2.57 -25.26 9.91
C LEU A 165 -3.13 -26.67 10.15
N PRO A 166 -3.47 -27.08 11.39
CA PRO A 166 -4.17 -28.35 11.63
C PRO A 166 -5.51 -28.45 10.91
N LEU A 167 -6.34 -27.40 10.95
CA LEU A 167 -7.64 -27.39 10.27
C LEU A 167 -7.51 -27.45 8.75
N ILE A 168 -6.57 -26.71 8.17
CA ILE A 168 -6.26 -26.78 6.74
C ILE A 168 -5.81 -28.19 6.36
N LYS A 169 -4.91 -28.80 7.13
CA LYS A 169 -4.44 -30.17 6.89
C LYS A 169 -5.60 -31.19 6.90
N GLU A 170 -6.55 -31.03 7.81
CA GLU A 170 -7.68 -31.94 7.97
C GLU A 170 -8.74 -31.76 6.88
N LEU A 171 -9.16 -30.52 6.62
CA LEU A 171 -10.35 -30.23 5.81
C LEU A 171 -10.02 -29.88 4.37
N ARG A 172 -8.82 -29.35 4.12
CA ARG A 172 -8.40 -28.73 2.85
C ARG A 172 -6.89 -28.94 2.59
N PRO A 173 -6.40 -30.20 2.61
CA PRO A 173 -4.97 -30.51 2.57
C PRO A 173 -4.24 -29.97 1.34
N GLU A 174 -4.96 -29.74 0.23
CA GLU A 174 -4.45 -29.13 -1.00
C GLU A 174 -3.90 -27.71 -0.80
N TYR A 175 -4.31 -27.00 0.25
CA TYR A 175 -3.81 -25.66 0.60
C TYR A 175 -2.69 -25.68 1.65
N LEU A 176 -2.39 -26.83 2.26
CA LEU A 176 -1.47 -26.92 3.41
C LEU A 176 -0.08 -26.38 3.08
N GLN A 177 0.49 -26.79 1.95
CA GLN A 177 1.82 -26.35 1.55
C GLN A 177 1.85 -24.83 1.29
N SER A 178 0.78 -24.30 0.68
CA SER A 178 0.65 -22.86 0.43
C SER A 178 0.48 -22.07 1.72
N ALA A 179 -0.24 -22.63 2.71
CA ALA A 179 -0.39 -22.03 4.02
C ALA A 179 0.94 -21.95 4.78
N GLN A 180 1.72 -23.03 4.78
CA GLN A 180 3.03 -23.08 5.43
C GLN A 180 4.00 -22.06 4.82
N GLU A 181 4.04 -21.97 3.48
CA GLU A 181 4.88 -21.00 2.80
C GLU A 181 4.43 -19.56 3.05
N TYR A 182 3.13 -19.29 2.94
CA TYR A 182 2.59 -17.95 3.19
C TYR A 182 2.88 -17.48 4.62
N PHE A 183 2.71 -18.34 5.63
CA PHE A 183 3.06 -18.00 7.01
C PHE A 183 4.55 -17.68 7.19
N SER A 184 5.42 -18.31 6.41
CA SER A 184 6.88 -18.12 6.47
C SER A 184 7.38 -16.97 5.59
N ASP A 185 6.51 -16.37 4.77
CA ASP A 185 6.88 -15.32 3.83
C ASP A 185 6.99 -13.95 4.53
N ALA A 186 7.72 -13.03 3.93
CA ALA A 186 7.76 -11.62 4.31
C ALA A 186 6.65 -10.79 3.64
N TYR A 187 5.90 -11.37 2.70
CA TYR A 187 4.89 -10.67 1.93
C TYR A 187 3.47 -10.98 2.42
N HIS A 188 2.86 -10.01 3.10
CA HIS A 188 1.50 -10.13 3.61
C HIS A 188 0.46 -9.53 2.65
N ARG A 189 -0.66 -10.25 2.53
CA ARG A 189 -1.87 -9.83 1.84
C ARG A 189 -3.03 -9.75 2.84
N GLY A 190 -3.24 -8.55 3.40
CA GLY A 190 -4.38 -8.26 4.27
C GLY A 190 -5.57 -7.71 3.49
N HIS A 191 -6.74 -7.67 4.14
CA HIS A 191 -7.99 -7.14 3.62
C HIS A 191 -8.52 -7.94 2.42
N ASN A 192 -9.64 -8.63 2.59
CA ASN A 192 -10.28 -9.45 1.55
C ASN A 192 -10.98 -8.56 0.50
N CYS A 193 -10.19 -7.89 -0.32
CA CYS A 193 -10.65 -7.11 -1.47
C CYS A 193 -10.11 -7.71 -2.76
N PHE A 194 -11.00 -8.33 -3.53
CA PHE A 194 -10.64 -9.08 -4.73
C PHE A 194 -11.79 -9.09 -5.74
N ILE A 195 -11.50 -9.57 -6.95
CA ILE A 195 -12.47 -9.94 -7.98
C ILE A 195 -11.97 -11.25 -8.60
N PHE A 196 -12.75 -12.31 -8.48
CA PHE A 196 -12.42 -13.63 -8.98
C PHE A 196 -13.42 -14.05 -10.05
N ARG A 197 -12.95 -14.77 -11.07
CA ARG A 197 -13.84 -15.56 -11.91
C ARG A 197 -14.58 -16.58 -11.04
N ARG A 198 -15.80 -16.95 -11.46
CA ARG A 198 -16.71 -17.82 -10.69
C ARG A 198 -16.03 -19.03 -10.06
N GLU A 199 -15.25 -19.79 -10.83
CA GLU A 199 -14.67 -21.05 -10.35
C GLU A 199 -13.70 -20.79 -9.19
N LEU A 200 -12.90 -19.71 -9.28
CA LEU A 200 -11.96 -19.33 -8.23
C LEU A 200 -12.69 -18.78 -7.01
N PHE A 201 -13.77 -18.03 -7.20
CA PHE A 201 -14.59 -17.56 -6.10
C PHE A 201 -15.22 -18.71 -5.31
N PHE A 202 -15.74 -19.72 -6.01
CA PHE A 202 -16.37 -20.88 -5.38
C PHE A 202 -15.33 -21.72 -4.62
N GLN A 203 -14.18 -21.98 -5.23
CA GLN A 203 -13.05 -22.65 -4.55
C GLN A 203 -12.61 -21.88 -3.30
N TYR A 204 -12.53 -20.55 -3.37
CA TYR A 204 -12.17 -19.71 -2.24
C TYR A 204 -13.21 -19.79 -1.11
N CYS A 205 -14.50 -19.72 -1.44
CA CYS A 205 -15.58 -19.84 -0.46
C CYS A 205 -15.59 -21.23 0.20
N GLU A 206 -15.46 -22.30 -0.58
CA GLU A 206 -15.34 -23.67 -0.05
C GLU A 206 -14.13 -23.83 0.88
N PHE A 207 -12.98 -23.23 0.53
CA PHE A 207 -11.79 -23.25 1.39
C PHE A 207 -12.03 -22.51 2.70
N VAL A 208 -12.51 -21.25 2.63
CA VAL A 208 -12.66 -20.38 3.80
C VAL A 208 -13.77 -20.86 4.71
N PHE A 209 -14.96 -21.17 4.19
CA PHE A 209 -16.13 -21.44 5.04
C PHE A 209 -16.06 -22.80 5.72
N ASP A 210 -15.51 -23.84 5.08
CA ASP A 210 -15.29 -25.13 5.75
C ASP A 210 -14.37 -24.97 6.97
N ILE A 211 -13.30 -24.19 6.83
CA ILE A 211 -12.38 -23.93 7.93
C ILE A 211 -13.01 -23.01 8.98
N LEU A 212 -13.71 -21.95 8.57
CA LEU A 212 -14.33 -21.00 9.50
C LEU A 212 -15.38 -21.65 10.41
N PHE A 213 -16.25 -22.49 9.85
CA PHE A 213 -17.25 -23.18 10.67
C PHE A 213 -16.60 -24.18 11.63
N ALA A 214 -15.57 -24.90 11.21
CA ALA A 214 -14.81 -25.80 12.08
C ALA A 214 -14.05 -25.04 13.17
N LEU A 215 -13.47 -23.89 12.81
CA LEU A 215 -12.74 -23.00 13.70
C LEU A 215 -13.67 -22.41 14.77
N GLU A 216 -14.82 -21.87 14.39
CA GLU A 216 -15.80 -21.29 15.32
C GLU A 216 -16.25 -22.33 16.35
N LYS A 217 -16.52 -23.57 15.93
CA LYS A 217 -16.85 -24.69 16.83
C LYS A 217 -15.71 -25.02 17.80
N LYS A 218 -14.44 -24.94 17.38
CA LYS A 218 -13.29 -25.20 18.26
C LYS A 218 -13.07 -24.06 19.25
N LEU A 219 -13.22 -22.81 18.79
CA LEU A 219 -13.01 -21.62 19.61
C LEU A 219 -14.13 -21.43 20.64
N ASP A 220 -15.36 -21.85 20.37
CA ASP A 220 -16.46 -21.75 21.33
C ASP A 220 -16.17 -22.39 22.69
N ASN A 221 -15.25 -23.38 22.74
CA ASN A 221 -14.81 -24.03 23.97
C ASN A 221 -13.77 -23.22 24.79
N SER A 222 -13.25 -22.10 24.27
CA SER A 222 -12.19 -21.30 24.91
C SER A 222 -12.67 -19.99 25.53
N GLY A 223 -13.95 -19.61 25.36
CA GLY A 223 -14.49 -18.33 25.85
C GLY A 223 -14.11 -17.11 24.99
N TYR A 224 -13.54 -17.29 23.79
CA TYR A 224 -13.06 -16.19 22.95
C TYR A 224 -14.14 -15.16 22.58
N LYS A 225 -15.42 -15.56 22.54
CA LYS A 225 -16.55 -14.70 22.15
C LYS A 225 -16.65 -13.46 23.04
N GLU A 226 -16.19 -13.53 24.28
CA GLU A 226 -16.21 -12.41 25.22
C GLU A 226 -15.02 -11.47 25.03
N THR A 227 -13.85 -12.01 24.70
CA THR A 227 -12.58 -11.24 24.65
C THR A 227 -12.27 -10.72 23.24
N PHE A 228 -12.37 -11.59 22.23
CA PHE A 228 -11.97 -11.30 20.85
C PHE A 228 -12.97 -11.88 19.83
N PRO A 229 -14.25 -11.42 19.84
CA PRO A 229 -15.30 -11.99 19.01
C PRO A 229 -14.98 -12.00 17.50
N ARG A 230 -14.16 -11.04 17.01
CA ARG A 230 -13.78 -10.92 15.60
C ARG A 230 -12.67 -11.90 15.14
N THR A 231 -12.18 -12.75 16.04
CA THR A 231 -11.09 -13.72 15.78
C THR A 231 -11.29 -14.53 14.50
N PRO A 232 -12.45 -15.18 14.25
CA PRO A 232 -12.67 -15.92 13.00
C PRO A 232 -12.52 -15.06 11.75
N GLY A 233 -12.97 -13.81 11.81
CA GLY A 233 -12.74 -12.81 10.79
C GLY A 233 -11.30 -12.56 10.39
N PHE A 234 -10.47 -12.35 11.40
CA PHE A 234 -9.05 -12.11 11.19
C PHE A 234 -8.37 -13.36 10.61
N LEU A 235 -8.76 -14.55 11.04
CA LEU A 235 -8.28 -15.80 10.48
C LEU A 235 -8.76 -16.01 9.04
N ALA A 236 -9.96 -15.53 8.68
CA ALA A 236 -10.43 -15.49 7.30
C ALA A 236 -9.60 -14.55 6.41
N GLU A 237 -9.15 -13.40 6.94
CA GLU A 237 -8.21 -12.51 6.23
C GLU A 237 -6.84 -13.18 6.01
N ILE A 238 -6.36 -14.00 6.94
CA ILE A 238 -5.15 -14.82 6.72
C ILE A 238 -5.37 -15.82 5.58
N MET A 239 -6.51 -16.52 5.61
CA MET A 239 -6.86 -17.50 4.58
C MET A 239 -7.02 -16.89 3.19
N TYR A 240 -7.47 -15.63 3.09
CA TYR A 240 -7.43 -14.89 1.84
C TYR A 240 -6.00 -14.82 1.25
N GLY A 241 -5.02 -14.43 2.08
CA GLY A 241 -3.63 -14.39 1.65
C GLY A 241 -3.08 -15.75 1.23
N ILE A 242 -3.41 -16.81 2.00
CA ILE A 242 -3.05 -18.19 1.67
C ILE A 242 -3.63 -18.61 0.31
N PHE A 243 -4.91 -18.31 0.07
CA PHE A 243 -5.57 -18.67 -1.19
C PHE A 243 -4.92 -17.96 -2.39
N VAL A 244 -4.63 -16.67 -2.29
CA VAL A 244 -3.95 -15.94 -3.37
C VAL A 244 -2.51 -16.44 -3.58
N HIS A 245 -1.79 -16.74 -2.50
CA HIS A 245 -0.47 -17.41 -2.60
C HIS A 245 -0.58 -18.74 -3.34
N HIS A 246 -1.58 -19.56 -3.00
CA HIS A 246 -1.87 -20.81 -3.68
C HIS A 246 -2.14 -20.62 -5.19
N LEU A 247 -2.89 -19.59 -5.58
CA LEU A 247 -3.11 -19.28 -7.00
C LEU A 247 -1.81 -18.92 -7.72
N HIS A 248 -0.96 -18.10 -7.11
CA HIS A 248 0.35 -17.74 -7.69
C HIS A 248 1.23 -18.97 -7.90
N ARG A 249 1.27 -19.88 -6.92
CA ARG A 249 2.03 -21.12 -6.98
C ARG A 249 1.64 -22.05 -8.12
N GLN A 250 0.40 -21.99 -8.58
CA GLN A 250 -0.06 -22.84 -9.69
C GLN A 250 0.40 -22.33 -11.06
N GLU A 251 0.88 -21.08 -11.16
CA GLU A 251 1.43 -20.44 -12.37
C GLU A 251 0.54 -20.46 -13.64
N LYS A 252 -0.71 -20.89 -13.52
CA LYS A 252 -1.66 -21.04 -14.65
C LYS A 252 -2.73 -19.96 -14.73
N TYR A 253 -2.84 -19.10 -13.72
CA TYR A 253 -3.87 -18.06 -13.65
C TYR A 253 -3.30 -16.69 -14.00
N ARG A 254 -4.07 -15.90 -14.73
CA ARG A 254 -3.76 -14.49 -14.97
C ARG A 254 -4.26 -13.67 -13.78
N ILE A 255 -3.33 -13.32 -12.90
CA ILE A 255 -3.61 -12.58 -11.66
C ILE A 255 -3.13 -11.15 -11.82
N LYS A 256 -4.05 -10.19 -11.66
CA LYS A 256 -3.73 -8.76 -11.67
C LYS A 256 -3.75 -8.20 -10.26
N GLU A 257 -2.63 -7.66 -9.81
CA GLU A 257 -2.61 -6.89 -8.57
C GLU A 257 -2.95 -5.41 -8.83
N LEU A 258 -3.78 -4.85 -7.95
CA LEU A 258 -4.14 -3.44 -7.94
C LEU A 258 -3.90 -2.81 -6.56
N PRO A 259 -3.60 -1.50 -6.49
CA PRO A 259 -3.50 -0.81 -5.22
C PRO A 259 -4.85 -0.83 -4.49
N LEU A 260 -4.82 -1.13 -3.19
CA LEU A 260 -5.98 -1.01 -2.32
C LEU A 260 -6.07 0.42 -1.80
N VAL A 261 -7.23 1.06 -1.92
CA VAL A 261 -7.48 2.40 -1.40
C VAL A 261 -8.31 2.29 -0.13
N PHE A 262 -7.86 2.90 0.96
CA PHE A 262 -8.59 3.03 2.21
C PHE A 262 -9.14 4.46 2.37
N PHE A 263 -10.45 4.55 2.58
CA PHE A 263 -11.15 5.81 2.83
C PHE A 263 -11.39 6.01 4.33
N GLU A 264 -10.79 7.04 4.91
CA GLU A 264 -10.94 7.33 6.34
C GLU A 264 -12.36 7.82 6.71
N GLU A 265 -13.10 8.43 5.79
CA GLU A 265 -14.50 8.87 5.98
C GLU A 265 -15.32 8.48 4.77
N THR A 266 -16.44 7.84 5.08
CA THR A 266 -17.40 7.34 4.09
C THR A 266 -18.83 7.69 4.48
N ARG A 267 -19.10 8.26 5.66
CA ARG A 267 -20.47 8.58 6.08
C ARG A 267 -21.15 9.54 5.11
N LYS A 268 -22.41 9.27 4.78
CA LYS A 268 -23.27 10.27 4.17
C LYS A 268 -23.52 11.36 5.20
N THR A 269 -23.41 12.61 4.78
CA THR A 269 -23.68 13.76 5.63
C THR A 269 -24.60 14.69 4.87
N HIS A 270 -25.68 15.13 5.52
CA HIS A 270 -26.71 15.97 4.91
C HIS A 270 -26.32 17.45 4.87
N ASN A 271 -25.20 17.83 5.49
CA ASN A 271 -24.73 19.22 5.59
C ASN A 271 -23.44 19.43 4.78
N ASN A 272 -23.56 20.12 3.64
CA ASN A 272 -22.45 20.44 2.74
C ASN A 272 -21.34 21.26 3.41
N LEU A 273 -21.67 22.15 4.35
CA LEU A 273 -20.69 22.94 5.09
C LEU A 273 -19.86 22.04 6.02
N SER A 274 -20.50 21.10 6.72
CA SER A 274 -19.81 20.12 7.56
C SER A 274 -18.84 19.25 6.74
N GLN A 275 -19.21 18.91 5.50
CA GLN A 275 -18.34 18.16 4.59
C GLN A 275 -17.14 18.96 4.12
N ALA A 276 -17.36 20.22 3.72
CA ALA A 276 -16.28 21.12 3.33
C ALA A 276 -15.31 21.33 4.50
N VAL A 277 -15.83 21.52 5.71
CA VAL A 277 -15.05 21.66 6.94
C VAL A 277 -14.25 20.38 7.24
N LYS A 278 -14.89 19.20 7.27
CA LYS A 278 -14.18 17.93 7.50
C LYS A 278 -13.13 17.66 6.43
N ARG A 279 -13.43 17.98 5.18
CA ARG A 279 -12.49 17.88 4.06
C ARG A 279 -11.32 18.84 4.24
N TYR A 280 -11.57 20.09 4.61
CA TYR A 280 -10.52 21.08 4.89
C TYR A 280 -9.64 20.62 6.04
N ILE A 281 -10.23 20.23 7.17
CA ILE A 281 -9.51 19.70 8.33
C ILE A 281 -8.62 18.52 7.90
N ARG A 282 -9.17 17.56 7.14
CA ARG A 282 -8.42 16.37 6.70
C ARG A 282 -7.34 16.64 5.65
N LEU A 283 -7.58 17.57 4.71
CA LEU A 283 -6.57 17.99 3.75
C LEU A 283 -5.43 18.72 4.45
N THR A 284 -5.76 19.60 5.39
CA THR A 284 -4.81 20.31 6.24
C THR A 284 -4.01 19.33 7.08
N GLN A 285 -4.69 18.42 7.75
CA GLN A 285 -4.13 17.28 8.45
C GLN A 285 -3.15 16.54 7.54
N ASN A 286 -3.57 16.03 6.37
CA ASN A 286 -2.70 15.29 5.46
C ASN A 286 -1.53 16.12 4.93
N TYR A 287 -1.72 17.40 4.62
CA TYR A 287 -0.64 18.31 4.23
C TYR A 287 0.41 18.42 5.33
N LEU A 288 -0.02 18.68 6.56
CA LEU A 288 0.87 18.74 7.74
C LEU A 288 1.52 17.38 8.02
N ARG A 289 0.78 16.29 7.81
CA ARG A 289 1.26 14.91 7.96
C ARG A 289 2.41 14.66 6.98
N LEU A 290 2.20 14.87 5.69
CA LEU A 290 3.20 14.75 4.62
C LEU A 290 4.44 15.61 4.91
N ARG A 291 4.25 16.88 5.26
CA ARG A 291 5.36 17.78 5.64
C ARG A 291 6.10 17.32 6.89
N SER A 292 5.41 16.73 7.87
CA SER A 292 6.05 16.18 9.07
C SER A 292 6.85 14.91 8.77
N TYR A 293 6.42 14.10 7.79
CA TYR A 293 7.18 12.94 7.30
C TYR A 293 8.47 13.37 6.59
N ASP A 294 8.46 14.51 5.89
CA ASP A 294 9.64 15.07 5.21
C ASP A 294 10.71 15.58 6.20
N ILE A 295 10.28 16.07 7.38
CA ILE A 295 11.16 16.81 8.30
C ILE A 295 11.55 15.98 9.54
N LEU A 296 10.70 15.03 9.98
CA LEU A 296 10.86 14.39 11.29
C LEU A 296 11.04 12.85 11.22
N PRO A 297 12.05 12.27 11.90
CA PRO A 297 12.30 10.83 11.92
C PRO A 297 11.11 10.01 12.47
N LEU A 298 10.92 8.79 11.92
CA LEU A 298 9.79 7.85 12.18
C LEU A 298 9.48 7.58 13.67
N GLU A 299 10.47 7.74 14.56
CA GLU A 299 10.37 7.46 15.99
C GLU A 299 10.68 8.66 16.90
N SER A 300 10.81 9.87 16.34
CA SER A 300 11.12 11.03 17.18
C SER A 300 9.93 11.40 18.09
N LYS A 301 10.22 11.70 19.37
CA LYS A 301 9.21 12.24 20.30
C LYS A 301 8.48 13.45 19.70
N ARG A 302 9.20 14.30 18.95
CA ARG A 302 8.65 15.46 18.21
C ARG A 302 7.59 15.06 17.17
N ARG A 303 7.80 13.96 16.43
CA ARG A 303 6.80 13.43 15.48
C ARG A 303 5.61 12.77 16.18
N ALA A 304 5.82 12.16 17.34
CA ALA A 304 4.72 11.65 18.17
C ALA A 304 3.85 12.81 18.70
N THR A 305 4.46 13.89 19.17
CA THR A 305 3.78 15.12 19.60
C THR A 305 3.03 15.80 18.46
N LEU A 306 3.61 15.88 17.26
CA LEU A 306 2.93 16.43 16.07
C LEU A 306 1.78 15.55 15.59
N ARG A 307 1.93 14.22 15.63
CA ARG A 307 0.80 13.29 15.38
C ARG A 307 -0.32 13.52 16.38
N TRP A 308 -0.01 13.66 17.67
CA TRP A 308 -1.00 13.98 18.70
C TRP A 308 -1.70 15.33 18.46
N LEU A 309 -0.94 16.40 18.13
CA LEU A 309 -1.47 17.71 17.77
C LEU A 309 -2.38 17.65 16.53
N TYR A 310 -1.96 16.93 15.48
CA TYR A 310 -2.74 16.66 14.27
C TYR A 310 -4.09 16.02 14.59
N HIS A 311 -4.08 14.96 15.42
CA HIS A 311 -5.29 14.20 15.77
C HIS A 311 -6.19 14.99 16.72
N SER A 312 -5.66 16.05 17.34
CA SER A 312 -6.40 16.97 18.21
C SER A 312 -7.10 18.10 17.43
N ILE A 313 -6.84 18.26 16.12
CA ILE A 313 -7.58 19.19 15.26
C ILE A 313 -9.02 18.69 15.10
N LYS A 314 -9.97 19.40 15.71
CA LYS A 314 -11.40 19.04 15.70
C LYS A 314 -12.28 20.04 14.94
N ASP A 315 -11.75 21.20 14.59
CA ASP A 315 -12.49 22.31 13.98
C ASP A 315 -11.60 23.16 13.03
N PRO A 316 -12.19 24.02 12.17
CA PRO A 316 -11.43 24.83 11.22
C PRO A 316 -10.48 25.85 11.85
N LEU A 317 -10.83 26.42 13.01
CA LEU A 317 -10.01 27.43 13.67
C LEU A 317 -8.79 26.78 14.31
N SER A 318 -8.95 25.61 14.94
CA SER A 318 -7.80 24.81 15.40
C SER A 318 -6.93 24.34 14.24
N ALA A 319 -7.51 24.01 13.09
CA ALA A 319 -6.76 23.68 11.87
C ALA A 319 -5.92 24.87 11.38
N LEU A 320 -6.52 26.06 11.26
CA LEU A 320 -5.85 27.30 10.87
C LEU A 320 -4.74 27.69 11.85
N PHE A 321 -5.01 27.60 13.15
CA PHE A 321 -4.05 27.91 14.22
C PHE A 321 -2.86 26.95 14.21
N ILE A 322 -3.11 25.64 14.06
CA ILE A 322 -2.04 24.62 14.01
C ILE A 322 -1.25 24.70 12.71
N VAL A 323 -1.88 24.97 11.56
CA VAL A 323 -1.14 25.27 10.31
C VAL A 323 -0.25 26.48 10.49
N SER A 324 -0.76 27.55 11.09
CA SER A 324 0.00 28.78 11.32
C SER A 324 1.17 28.51 12.27
N LEU A 325 0.96 27.78 13.36
CA LEU A 325 2.01 27.37 14.30
C LEU A 325 3.09 26.51 13.63
N VAL A 326 2.70 25.50 12.85
CA VAL A 326 3.65 24.62 12.13
C VAL A 326 4.39 25.42 11.05
N THR A 327 3.72 26.33 10.35
CA THR A 327 4.36 27.23 9.37
C THR A 327 5.34 28.19 10.06
N LEU A 328 4.99 28.73 11.23
CA LEU A 328 5.87 29.58 12.06
C LEU A 328 7.09 28.79 12.57
N PHE A 329 6.88 27.53 12.96
CA PHE A 329 7.95 26.64 13.44
C PHE A 329 8.93 26.27 12.31
N ILE A 330 8.42 26.16 11.08
CA ILE A 330 9.23 25.93 9.87
C ILE A 330 9.94 27.23 9.45
N SER A 331 9.28 28.38 9.52
CA SER A 331 9.86 29.68 9.14
C SER A 331 10.89 30.20 10.14
N ALA A 332 10.77 29.87 11.43
CA ALA A 332 11.78 30.18 12.44
C ALA A 332 13.10 29.40 12.23
N GLY A 333 13.12 28.39 11.35
CA GLY A 333 14.33 27.68 10.93
C GLY A 333 14.88 28.12 9.57
N CYS A 334 14.34 29.18 8.95
CA CYS A 334 14.70 29.58 7.60
C CYS A 334 15.63 30.80 7.62
N GLN A 335 16.94 30.57 7.56
CA GLN A 335 17.84 31.52 6.88
C GLN A 335 17.58 31.41 5.37
N THR A 336 17.42 32.57 4.74
CA THR A 336 16.93 32.81 3.39
C THR A 336 17.66 32.02 2.30
N ILE A 337 16.91 31.29 1.47
CA ILE A 337 17.35 30.82 0.15
C ILE A 337 16.64 31.69 -0.91
N PRO A 338 17.34 32.17 -1.96
CA PRO A 338 16.74 33.03 -2.99
C PRO A 338 15.66 32.33 -3.81
N GLN A 339 14.67 33.11 -4.23
CA GLN A 339 13.47 32.68 -4.93
C GLN A 339 13.76 32.51 -6.43
N ALA A 340 13.70 31.27 -6.95
CA ALA A 340 13.75 31.00 -8.39
C ALA A 340 12.34 31.10 -9.02
N GLN A 341 12.28 31.72 -10.20
CA GLN A 341 11.06 32.08 -10.93
C GLN A 341 10.24 30.89 -11.45
N LYS A 342 8.93 31.13 -11.57
CA LYS A 342 7.91 30.24 -12.14
C LYS A 342 8.12 30.08 -13.66
N ALA A 343 8.13 28.84 -14.16
CA ALA A 343 7.93 28.52 -15.58
C ALA A 343 6.70 27.62 -15.76
N GLU A 344 6.02 27.77 -16.89
CA GLU A 344 4.70 27.23 -17.26
C GLU A 344 4.68 25.71 -17.52
N GLU A 345 3.50 25.08 -17.33
CA GLU A 345 3.24 23.65 -17.59
C GLU A 345 3.13 23.33 -19.09
N PRO A 346 3.70 22.21 -19.58
CA PRO A 346 3.25 21.59 -20.82
C PRO A 346 2.51 20.25 -20.62
N THR A 347 1.64 20.00 -21.59
CA THR A 347 0.67 18.90 -21.77
C THR A 347 1.37 17.57 -22.16
N PRO A 348 0.76 16.38 -21.96
CA PRO A 348 1.50 15.13 -21.88
C PRO A 348 1.72 14.44 -23.24
N ALA A 349 2.98 14.06 -23.52
CA ALA A 349 3.34 13.08 -24.54
C ALA A 349 4.15 11.93 -23.91
N GLN A 350 3.97 10.72 -24.45
CA GLN A 350 4.53 9.45 -23.98
C GLN A 350 6.06 9.42 -24.15
N VAL A 351 6.83 8.96 -23.15
CA VAL A 351 8.30 8.86 -23.28
C VAL A 351 8.88 7.58 -22.64
N ILE A 352 9.62 6.84 -23.46
CA ILE A 352 10.55 5.76 -23.15
C ILE A 352 11.76 6.39 -22.42
N ILE A 353 12.10 5.96 -21.21
CA ILE A 353 13.22 6.56 -20.44
C ILE A 353 14.55 6.26 -21.13
N LYS A 354 15.02 7.21 -21.93
CA LYS A 354 16.43 7.36 -22.33
C LYS A 354 17.09 8.31 -21.33
N TYR A 355 18.10 7.84 -20.61
CA TYR A 355 18.95 8.63 -19.71
C TYR A 355 19.85 9.59 -20.51
N SER A 356 19.25 10.59 -21.16
CA SER A 356 19.96 11.61 -21.95
C SER A 356 19.44 13.02 -21.72
N GLU A 357 18.74 13.29 -20.62
CA GLU A 357 18.32 14.65 -20.29
C GLU A 357 19.32 15.37 -19.36
N PRO A 358 19.56 16.67 -19.56
CA PRO A 358 20.49 17.47 -18.75
C PRO A 358 20.07 17.60 -17.27
N ASP A 359 18.82 17.32 -16.93
CA ASP A 359 18.25 17.54 -15.57
C ASP A 359 18.41 16.35 -14.61
N GLY A 360 19.02 15.25 -15.06
CA GLY A 360 19.24 14.04 -14.26
C GLY A 360 17.95 13.28 -13.92
N ALA A 361 18.06 12.11 -13.32
CA ALA A 361 16.92 11.27 -12.94
C ALA A 361 16.81 11.15 -11.41
N VAL A 362 15.58 11.19 -10.87
CA VAL A 362 15.33 11.27 -9.42
C VAL A 362 14.78 9.95 -8.88
N GLY A 363 15.27 9.53 -7.72
CA GLY A 363 14.71 8.38 -6.99
C GLY A 363 15.38 8.16 -5.62
N ILE A 364 15.08 7.05 -4.95
CA ILE A 364 15.61 6.78 -3.61
C ILE A 364 16.97 6.08 -3.69
N ALA A 365 17.98 6.64 -3.03
CA ALA A 365 19.22 5.94 -2.72
C ALA A 365 19.11 5.16 -1.41
N ARG A 366 19.75 3.98 -1.35
CA ARG A 366 20.15 3.32 -0.08
C ARG A 366 21.65 3.14 -0.07
N TYR A 367 22.18 2.45 0.94
CA TYR A 367 23.56 2.00 0.93
C TYR A 367 23.72 0.56 1.43
N TYR A 368 24.76 -0.11 0.93
CA TYR A 368 25.08 -1.49 1.28
C TYR A 368 25.30 -1.69 2.78
N LYS A 369 24.67 -2.73 3.34
CA LYS A 369 24.95 -3.22 4.71
C LYS A 369 26.41 -3.72 4.82
N LYS A 370 27.00 -3.64 6.03
CA LYS A 370 28.40 -4.03 6.29
C LYS A 370 28.73 -5.45 5.82
N ARG A 371 27.77 -6.38 5.90
CA ARG A 371 27.90 -7.81 5.52
C ARG A 371 28.27 -8.07 4.05
N TYR A 372 28.12 -7.08 3.18
CA TYR A 372 28.46 -7.22 1.76
C TYR A 372 29.95 -6.95 1.47
N ASN A 373 30.68 -6.29 2.38
CA ASN A 373 32.10 -5.95 2.21
C ASN A 373 32.93 -7.22 1.95
N GLY A 374 33.73 -7.22 0.87
CA GLY A 374 34.56 -8.36 0.46
C GLY A 374 33.90 -9.32 -0.53
N ARG A 375 32.62 -9.13 -0.90
CA ARG A 375 31.93 -9.95 -1.91
C ARG A 375 32.22 -9.43 -3.33
N LYS A 376 32.20 -10.31 -4.33
CA LYS A 376 32.25 -9.92 -5.75
C LYS A 376 30.95 -9.19 -6.13
N THR A 377 31.08 -8.08 -6.84
CA THR A 377 29.98 -7.38 -7.52
C THR A 377 29.73 -7.98 -8.89
N THR A 378 28.68 -7.51 -9.58
CA THR A 378 28.35 -7.93 -10.95
C THR A 378 29.44 -7.56 -11.97
N SER A 379 30.23 -6.50 -11.74
CA SER A 379 31.40 -6.19 -12.58
C SER A 379 32.61 -7.12 -12.34
N GLY A 380 32.55 -8.01 -11.34
CA GLY A 380 33.66 -8.87 -10.92
C GLY A 380 34.61 -8.23 -9.90
N GLU A 381 34.50 -6.92 -9.66
CA GLU A 381 35.26 -6.22 -8.61
C GLU A 381 34.85 -6.70 -7.20
N ILE A 382 35.79 -6.65 -6.25
CA ILE A 382 35.45 -6.89 -4.83
C ILE A 382 34.83 -5.62 -4.24
N TYR A 383 33.58 -5.72 -3.77
CA TYR A 383 32.90 -4.62 -3.10
C TYR A 383 33.65 -4.21 -1.83
N SER A 384 33.94 -2.90 -1.74
CA SER A 384 34.55 -2.28 -0.57
C SER A 384 33.69 -1.11 -0.12
N SER A 385 33.33 -1.11 1.17
CA SER A 385 32.57 -0.02 1.78
C SER A 385 33.33 1.31 1.83
N LYS A 386 34.63 1.31 1.50
CA LYS A 386 35.52 2.48 1.50
C LYS A 386 35.63 3.17 0.13
N LYS A 387 35.22 2.52 -0.97
CA LYS A 387 35.29 3.08 -2.33
C LYS A 387 34.01 3.86 -2.68
N LEU A 388 34.05 4.76 -3.67
CA LEU A 388 32.89 5.49 -4.18
C LEU A 388 32.27 4.73 -5.36
N THR A 389 31.45 3.73 -5.05
CA THR A 389 30.80 2.86 -6.05
C THR A 389 29.32 2.69 -5.76
N ALA A 390 28.57 2.27 -6.76
CA ALA A 390 27.13 2.04 -6.63
C ALA A 390 26.60 0.90 -7.51
N ALA A 391 25.41 0.41 -7.16
CA ALA A 391 24.62 -0.49 -7.97
C ALA A 391 23.43 0.24 -8.57
N HIS A 392 23.16 -0.02 -9.85
CA HIS A 392 22.03 0.54 -10.57
C HIS A 392 21.35 -0.56 -11.41
N PRO A 393 20.01 -0.51 -11.64
CA PRO A 393 19.33 -1.56 -12.39
C PRO A 393 19.83 -1.72 -13.84
N THR A 394 20.01 -0.60 -14.56
CA THR A 394 20.26 -0.62 -16.01
C THR A 394 21.53 0.10 -16.51
N LEU A 395 22.09 1.09 -15.79
CA LEU A 395 23.27 1.84 -16.25
C LEU A 395 24.47 0.92 -16.53
N PRO A 396 25.24 1.15 -17.62
CA PRO A 396 26.43 0.36 -17.92
C PRO A 396 27.43 0.30 -16.75
N MET A 397 28.17 -0.81 -16.65
CA MET A 397 29.26 -0.90 -15.68
C MET A 397 30.36 0.09 -16.07
N GLY A 398 30.94 0.76 -15.09
CA GLY A 398 31.96 1.78 -15.29
C GLY A 398 31.41 3.20 -15.46
N THR A 399 30.10 3.38 -15.69
CA THR A 399 29.49 4.71 -15.79
C THR A 399 29.75 5.51 -14.53
N LEU A 400 30.24 6.74 -14.70
CA LEU A 400 30.37 7.72 -13.63
C LEU A 400 29.08 8.51 -13.51
N VAL A 401 28.60 8.63 -12.28
CA VAL A 401 27.33 9.25 -11.98
C VAL A 401 27.53 10.21 -10.82
N GLU A 402 27.19 11.47 -11.01
CA GLU A 402 27.01 12.39 -9.90
C GLU A 402 25.68 12.06 -9.22
N VAL A 403 25.73 11.83 -7.91
CA VAL A 403 24.55 11.60 -7.08
C VAL A 403 24.39 12.80 -6.17
N GLU A 404 23.30 13.54 -6.30
CA GLU A 404 22.98 14.69 -5.47
C GLU A 404 21.90 14.32 -4.47
N ASN A 405 22.12 14.54 -3.18
CA ASN A 405 21.11 14.37 -2.15
C ASN A 405 20.23 15.62 -2.05
N LEU A 406 18.99 15.49 -2.50
CA LEU A 406 18.02 16.58 -2.60
C LEU A 406 17.59 17.19 -1.26
N SER A 407 17.92 16.54 -0.14
CA SER A 407 17.61 17.05 1.20
C SER A 407 18.68 18.00 1.76
N ASN A 408 19.90 17.97 1.22
CA ASN A 408 21.03 18.72 1.76
C ASN A 408 22.00 19.28 0.69
N ASN A 409 21.66 19.11 -0.59
CA ASN A 409 22.42 19.55 -1.76
C ASN A 409 23.89 19.06 -1.80
N LYS A 410 24.23 18.00 -1.04
CA LYS A 410 25.54 17.37 -1.14
C LYS A 410 25.54 16.43 -2.32
N SER A 411 26.59 16.48 -3.13
CA SER A 411 26.80 15.52 -4.22
C SER A 411 28.02 14.64 -3.98
N VAL A 412 28.01 13.47 -4.63
CA VAL A 412 29.16 12.58 -4.72
C VAL A 412 29.17 11.88 -6.06
N ILE A 413 30.35 11.79 -6.68
CA ILE A 413 30.53 11.02 -7.91
C ILE A 413 30.81 9.57 -7.53
N VAL A 414 30.05 8.64 -8.11
CA VAL A 414 30.22 7.20 -7.94
C VAL A 414 30.38 6.49 -9.27
N LYS A 415 31.14 5.40 -9.26
CA LYS A 415 31.23 4.47 -10.39
C LYS A 415 30.20 3.36 -10.25
N ILE A 416 29.39 3.12 -11.28
CA ILE A 416 28.49 1.96 -11.31
C ILE A 416 29.32 0.69 -11.47
N ASN A 417 29.28 -0.22 -10.50
CA ASN A 417 30.04 -1.46 -10.55
C ASN A 417 29.24 -2.70 -10.10
N ASP A 418 27.95 -2.55 -9.82
CA ASP A 418 27.06 -3.66 -9.44
C ASP A 418 25.63 -3.47 -9.97
N ARG A 419 24.78 -4.49 -9.80
CA ARG A 419 23.36 -4.47 -10.18
C ARG A 419 22.46 -4.61 -8.96
N CYS A 420 21.43 -3.78 -8.88
CA CYS A 420 20.33 -3.94 -7.94
C CYS A 420 19.04 -4.31 -8.71
N ARG A 421 18.08 -4.96 -8.03
CA ARG A 421 16.85 -5.46 -8.67
C ARG A 421 15.95 -4.31 -9.14
N GLU A 422 15.31 -4.45 -10.29
CA GLU A 422 14.49 -3.43 -10.96
C GLU A 422 13.09 -3.21 -10.34
N HIS A 423 12.79 -3.82 -9.20
CA HIS A 423 11.42 -3.94 -8.68
C HIS A 423 11.14 -3.26 -7.32
N GLU A 424 11.94 -2.28 -6.92
CA GLU A 424 11.69 -1.52 -5.69
C GLU A 424 11.73 -0.01 -5.95
N GLU A 425 11.21 0.76 -4.99
CA GLU A 425 11.30 2.22 -4.91
C GLU A 425 12.75 2.76 -4.93
N VAL A 426 13.76 1.90 -5.05
CA VAL A 426 15.18 2.21 -4.88
C VAL A 426 15.89 2.24 -6.20
N PHE A 427 16.40 3.43 -6.45
CA PHE A 427 16.92 3.91 -7.70
C PHE A 427 18.43 3.69 -7.82
N ILE A 428 19.15 3.68 -6.70
CA ILE A 428 20.60 3.43 -6.64
C ILE A 428 21.02 2.90 -5.25
N ASP A 429 21.86 1.87 -5.20
CA ASP A 429 22.46 1.39 -3.93
C ASP A 429 23.92 1.85 -3.84
N LEU A 430 24.20 2.75 -2.91
CA LEU A 430 25.51 3.38 -2.76
C LEU A 430 26.44 2.59 -1.84
N SER A 431 27.75 2.76 -2.03
CA SER A 431 28.71 2.33 -1.02
C SER A 431 28.51 3.13 0.29
N ARG A 432 28.98 2.56 1.40
CA ARG A 432 28.91 3.24 2.70
C ARG A 432 29.74 4.54 2.72
N GLN A 433 30.83 4.61 1.97
CA GLN A 433 31.63 5.84 1.87
C GLN A 433 30.88 6.92 1.08
N ALA A 434 30.23 6.58 -0.03
CA ALA A 434 29.41 7.51 -0.80
C ALA A 434 28.23 8.04 0.03
N ALA A 435 27.53 7.15 0.74
CA ALA A 435 26.46 7.53 1.65
C ALA A 435 26.92 8.42 2.81
N ARG A 436 28.16 8.27 3.27
CA ARG A 436 28.76 9.16 4.28
C ARG A 436 28.97 10.56 3.72
N GLN A 437 29.53 10.68 2.52
CA GLN A 437 29.75 11.97 1.87
C GLN A 437 28.42 12.68 1.55
N LEU A 438 27.40 11.93 1.12
CA LEU A 438 26.04 12.44 0.94
C LEU A 438 25.28 12.76 2.23
N GLY A 439 25.85 12.46 3.39
CA GLY A 439 25.22 12.75 4.68
C GLY A 439 23.95 11.92 4.97
N MET A 440 23.84 10.70 4.41
CA MET A 440 22.66 9.84 4.54
C MET A 440 22.86 8.61 5.44
N ILE A 441 24.01 8.49 6.13
CA ILE A 441 24.33 7.34 6.99
C ILE A 441 23.33 7.15 8.13
N LYS A 442 22.84 8.25 8.74
CA LYS A 442 21.91 8.16 9.87
C LYS A 442 20.50 7.78 9.41
N GLN A 443 20.11 8.24 8.22
CA GLN A 443 18.78 8.08 7.63
C GLN A 443 18.60 6.73 6.94
N GLY A 444 19.69 6.09 6.49
CA GLY A 444 19.64 4.78 5.80
C GLY A 444 19.21 4.88 4.33
N ARG A 445 18.39 5.87 3.98
CA ARG A 445 17.87 6.17 2.64
C ARG A 445 17.86 7.68 2.39
N ALA A 446 17.88 8.11 1.13
CA ALA A 446 17.79 9.52 0.74
C ALA A 446 17.12 9.67 -0.64
N ASN A 447 16.36 10.73 -0.87
CA ASN A 447 15.94 11.11 -2.22
C ASN A 447 17.14 11.75 -2.92
N VAL A 448 17.53 11.19 -4.06
CA VAL A 448 18.68 11.65 -4.83
C VAL A 448 18.31 11.94 -6.27
N ARG A 449 19.00 12.90 -6.88
CA ARG A 449 19.10 13.04 -8.33
C ARG A 449 20.40 12.37 -8.77
N ILE A 450 20.37 11.66 -9.88
CA ILE A 450 21.58 11.13 -10.53
C ILE A 450 21.76 11.76 -11.90
N THR A 451 22.98 12.19 -12.20
CA THR A 451 23.37 12.76 -13.49
C THR A 451 24.56 11.98 -14.02
N ILE A 452 24.46 11.49 -15.26
CA ILE A 452 25.57 10.78 -15.91
C ILE A 452 26.64 11.80 -16.28
N ILE A 453 27.88 11.52 -15.89
CA ILE A 453 29.02 12.35 -16.26
C ILE A 453 29.55 11.85 -17.60
N ASN A 454 29.33 12.63 -18.66
CA ASN A 454 29.95 12.40 -19.96
C ASN A 454 31.34 13.06 -19.94
N GLU A 455 32.39 12.28 -20.20
CA GLU A 455 33.74 12.81 -20.41
C GLU A 455 33.82 13.55 -21.77
N THR A 456 33.21 14.73 -21.83
CA THR A 456 33.47 15.73 -22.85
C THR A 456 33.50 17.08 -22.14
N ASN A 457 34.69 17.41 -21.62
CA ASN A 457 35.24 18.75 -21.35
C ASN A 457 36.29 18.70 -20.23
N GLN A 458 37.36 17.93 -20.48
CA GLN A 458 38.66 18.12 -19.81
C GLN A 458 39.75 18.11 -20.90
N SER A 459 39.87 19.22 -21.64
CA SER A 459 41.05 19.48 -22.48
C SER A 459 41.34 20.95 -22.82
N ASP A 460 40.51 21.93 -22.43
CA ASP A 460 40.61 23.28 -23.00
C ASP A 460 40.96 24.41 -21.99
N GLU A 461 41.51 24.09 -20.81
CA GLU A 461 42.02 25.12 -19.87
C GLU A 461 43.52 25.02 -19.52
N GLU A 462 44.29 24.18 -20.22
CA GLU A 462 45.76 24.23 -20.18
C GLU A 462 46.32 24.37 -21.60
N THR A 463 46.28 25.60 -22.16
CA THR A 463 47.26 26.13 -23.14
C THR A 463 46.84 27.53 -23.61
N SER A 464 47.12 28.55 -22.79
CA SER A 464 47.37 29.91 -23.32
C SER A 464 48.24 30.70 -22.35
N ASP A 465 49.50 30.30 -22.21
CA ASP A 465 50.57 31.17 -21.71
C ASP A 465 51.89 30.69 -22.29
N THR A 466 52.21 31.13 -23.52
CA THR A 466 53.55 31.45 -24.05
C THR A 466 53.48 31.74 -25.56
N GLN A 467 53.31 33.02 -25.90
CA GLN A 467 53.93 33.69 -27.04
C GLN A 467 54.01 35.18 -26.71
N ASP A 468 55.06 35.55 -25.96
CA ASP A 468 56.12 36.46 -26.40
C ASP A 468 57.30 36.42 -25.41
#